data_AF-A0A5J4PAJ2-F1
#
_entry.id   AF-A0A5J4PAJ2-F1
#
_cell.length_a   1.000
_cell.length_b   1.000
_cell.length_c   1.000
_cell.angle_alpha   90.00
_cell.angle_beta   90.00
_cell.angle_gamma   90.00
#
_symmetry.space_group_name_H-M   'P 1'
#
loop_
_entity.id
_entity.type
_entity.pdbx_description
1 polymer ?
#
loop_
_entity_poly.entity_id
_entity_poly.type
_entity_poly.pdbx_seq_one_letter_code
_entity_poly.pdbx_strand_id
1 'polypeptide(L)'
;RGHKDRGKIRTIIEDYVLEREQMTNLFLLIDSRLEPQKIDLEFMEWLGENSVPFSIVFTKTDKLKGGKLHGNVETYLQKLTEQWEELPPYFASSSETKLGREEILDYIETVNKEVTL
;
A
#
# COMPACT_ATOMS: atom_id res chain seq x y z
N ARG A 1 -1.42 14.03 -23.29
CA ARG A 1 -1.87 14.44 -21.93
C ARG A 1 -1.13 13.72 -20.79
N GLY A 2 -0.04 12.97 -21.03
CA GLY A 2 0.44 11.99 -20.04
C GLY A 2 1.64 12.35 -19.15
N HIS A 3 2.47 13.35 -19.49
CA HIS A 3 3.74 13.61 -18.77
C HIS A 3 3.69 14.82 -17.83
N LYS A 4 3.03 15.92 -18.24
CA LYS A 4 2.97 17.16 -17.46
C LYS A 4 2.11 17.00 -16.19
N ASP A 5 1.12 16.12 -16.25
CA ASP A 5 0.19 15.87 -15.13
C ASP A 5 0.79 14.90 -14.11
N ARG A 6 1.68 13.98 -14.52
CA ARG A 6 2.41 13.09 -13.59
C ARG A 6 3.36 13.86 -12.67
N GLY A 7 4.07 14.85 -13.19
CA GLY A 7 4.96 15.69 -12.38
C GLY A 7 4.20 16.51 -11.34
N LYS A 8 3.05 17.07 -11.70
CA LYS A 8 2.18 17.81 -10.76
C LYS A 8 1.59 16.91 -9.69
N ILE A 9 1.13 15.71 -10.07
CA ILE A 9 0.62 14.72 -9.11
C ILE A 9 1.72 14.31 -8.14
N ARG A 10 2.95 14.10 -8.63
CA ARG A 10 4.09 13.76 -7.79
C ARG A 10 4.36 14.84 -6.75
N THR A 11 4.44 16.11 -7.15
CA THR A 11 4.66 17.22 -6.19
C THR A 11 3.55 17.31 -5.15
N ILE A 12 2.28 17.17 -5.55
CA ILE A 12 1.15 17.17 -4.60
C ILE A 12 1.25 16.00 -3.60
N ILE A 13 1.67 14.82 -4.08
CA ILE A 13 1.87 13.66 -3.23
C ILE A 13 3.04 13.89 -2.27
N GLU A 14 4.19 14.38 -2.77
CA GLU A 14 5.37 14.69 -1.96
C GLU A 14 5.03 15.70 -0.87
N ASP A 15 4.45 16.85 -1.23
CA ASP A 15 4.08 17.91 -0.29
C ASP A 15 3.10 17.38 0.77
N TYR A 16 2.04 16.67 0.35
CA TYR A 16 1.06 16.15 1.31
C TYR A 16 1.63 15.05 2.21
N VAL A 17 2.38 14.12 1.65
CA VAL A 17 2.94 12.98 2.40
C VAL A 17 4.02 13.44 3.37
N LEU A 18 4.82 14.44 3.02
CA LEU A 18 5.93 14.91 3.85
C LEU A 18 5.54 16.00 4.84
N GLU A 19 4.61 16.90 4.47
CA GLU A 19 4.31 18.09 5.28
C GLU A 19 3.07 17.93 6.17
N ARG A 20 2.24 16.90 5.94
CA ARG A 20 1.01 16.70 6.72
C ARG A 20 1.28 15.96 8.03
N GLU A 21 1.59 16.72 9.08
CA GLU A 21 1.84 16.19 10.43
C GLU A 21 0.73 15.29 10.98
N GLN A 22 -0.54 15.54 10.62
CA GLN A 22 -1.69 14.75 11.09
C GLN A 22 -1.91 13.45 10.31
N MET A 23 -1.08 13.15 9.31
CA MET A 23 -1.19 11.90 8.56
C MET A 23 -0.62 10.75 9.39
N THR A 24 -1.47 9.77 9.70
CA THR A 24 -1.14 8.67 10.62
C THR A 24 -0.71 7.40 9.92
N ASN A 25 -1.28 7.13 8.73
CA ASN A 25 -0.93 5.99 7.90
C ASN A 25 -1.35 6.25 6.44
N LEU A 26 -0.51 5.80 5.50
CA LEU A 26 -0.79 5.82 4.07
C LEU A 26 -1.13 4.41 3.56
N PHE A 27 -2.27 4.22 2.90
CA PHE A 27 -2.61 2.93 2.27
C PHE A 27 -2.19 2.91 0.79
N LEU A 28 -1.22 2.07 0.43
CA LEU A 28 -0.80 1.83 -0.94
C LEU A 28 -1.66 0.73 -1.57
N LEU A 29 -2.44 1.08 -2.59
CA LEU A 29 -3.28 0.14 -3.31
C LEU A 29 -2.49 -0.52 -4.45
N ILE A 30 -2.24 -1.81 -4.33
CA ILE A 30 -1.52 -2.63 -5.32
C ILE A 30 -2.51 -3.53 -6.03
N ASP A 31 -2.41 -3.67 -7.36
CA ASP A 31 -3.27 -4.60 -8.11
C ASP A 31 -2.73 -6.02 -7.98
N SER A 32 -3.44 -6.90 -7.26
CA SER A 32 -2.97 -8.27 -6.92
C SER A 32 -2.63 -9.15 -8.13
N ARG A 33 -3.08 -8.78 -9.32
CA ARG A 33 -2.85 -9.53 -10.56
C ARG A 33 -1.47 -9.31 -11.16
N LEU A 34 -0.79 -8.26 -10.73
CA LEU A 34 0.50 -7.84 -11.28
C LEU A 34 1.64 -8.35 -10.40
N GLU A 35 2.75 -8.67 -11.04
CA GLU A 35 4.03 -8.86 -10.37
C GLU A 35 4.50 -7.53 -9.76
N PRO A 36 5.47 -7.54 -8.82
CA PRO A 36 6.06 -6.31 -8.28
C PRO A 36 6.51 -5.36 -9.39
N GLN A 37 5.93 -4.16 -9.40
CA GLN A 37 6.31 -3.14 -10.38
C GLN A 37 7.38 -2.25 -9.78
N LYS A 38 8.36 -1.90 -10.62
CA LYS A 38 9.47 -1.03 -10.21
C LYS A 38 8.99 0.27 -9.55
N ILE A 39 7.94 0.89 -10.09
CA ILE A 39 7.39 2.14 -9.55
C ILE A 39 6.79 1.98 -8.15
N ASP A 40 6.18 0.83 -7.86
CA ASP A 40 5.60 0.56 -6.54
C ASP A 40 6.71 0.35 -5.52
N LEU A 41 7.77 -0.38 -5.90
CA LEU A 41 8.94 -0.62 -5.06
C LEU A 41 9.71 0.67 -4.77
N GLU A 42 10.00 1.48 -5.79
CA GLU A 42 10.66 2.78 -5.63
C GLU A 42 9.84 3.74 -4.75
N PHE A 43 8.50 3.70 -4.85
CA PHE A 43 7.65 4.52 -4.01
C PHE A 43 7.63 4.04 -2.56
N MET A 44 7.58 2.73 -2.32
CA MET A 44 7.69 2.16 -0.97
C MET A 44 9.05 2.49 -0.33
N GLU A 45 10.15 2.37 -1.08
CA GLU A 45 11.50 2.74 -0.64
C GLU A 45 11.55 4.20 -0.21
N TRP A 46 11.02 5.12 -1.04
CA TRP A 46 10.94 6.54 -0.71
C TRP A 46 10.11 6.82 0.56
N LEU A 47 9.00 6.10 0.77
CA LEU A 47 8.20 6.22 2.00
C LEU A 47 9.01 5.77 3.23
N GLY A 48 9.75 4.66 3.11
CA GLY A 48 10.63 4.16 4.16
C GLY A 48 11.75 5.14 4.51
N GLU A 49 12.45 5.68 3.51
CA GLU A 49 13.51 6.68 3.69
C GLU A 49 13.00 7.95 4.39
N ASN A 50 11.75 8.34 4.12
CA ASN A 50 11.11 9.50 4.75
C ASN A 50 10.36 9.16 6.05
N SER A 51 10.49 7.93 6.55
CA SER A 51 9.81 7.46 7.77
C SER A 51 8.29 7.66 7.75
N VAL A 52 7.69 7.56 6.57
CA VAL A 52 6.23 7.68 6.40
C VAL A 52 5.59 6.33 6.75
N PRO A 53 4.71 6.26 7.76
CA PRO A 53 3.99 5.02 8.06
C PRO A 53 3.03 4.66 6.92
N PHE A 54 3.08 3.42 6.45
CA PHE A 54 2.21 2.95 5.38
C PHE A 54 1.81 1.48 5.53
N SER A 55 0.73 1.12 4.84
CA SER A 55 0.24 -0.25 4.71
C SER A 55 -0.08 -0.58 3.26
N ILE A 56 0.03 -1.85 2.89
CA ILE A 56 -0.23 -2.33 1.53
C ILE A 56 -1.64 -2.93 1.46
N VAL A 57 -2.39 -2.63 0.40
CA VAL A 57 -3.68 -3.28 0.11
C VAL A 57 -3.63 -3.89 -1.29
N PHE A 58 -3.57 -5.22 -1.34
CA PHE A 58 -3.68 -5.98 -2.58
C PHE A 58 -5.15 -6.02 -3.03
N THR A 59 -5.48 -5.23 -4.03
CA THR A 59 -6.84 -5.04 -4.56
C THR A 59 -7.21 -6.08 -5.63
N LYS A 60 -8.51 -6.14 -5.98
CA LYS A 60 -9.09 -6.96 -7.08
C LYS A 60 -8.85 -8.45 -6.92
N THR A 61 -8.82 -8.94 -5.69
CA THR A 61 -8.58 -10.35 -5.36
C THR A 61 -9.60 -11.29 -6.00
N ASP A 62 -10.82 -10.81 -6.27
CA ASP A 62 -11.88 -11.55 -6.99
C ASP A 62 -11.49 -11.99 -8.41
N LYS A 63 -10.47 -11.35 -9.00
CA LYS A 63 -10.01 -11.67 -10.36
C LYS A 63 -9.00 -12.82 -10.41
N LEU A 64 -8.58 -13.35 -9.27
CA LEU A 64 -7.62 -14.44 -9.18
C LEU A 64 -8.23 -15.63 -8.45
N LYS A 65 -7.90 -16.85 -8.89
CA LYS A 65 -8.20 -18.06 -8.11
C LYS A 65 -7.27 -18.11 -6.91
N GLY A 66 -7.76 -18.60 -5.76
CA GLY A 66 -7.07 -18.52 -4.45
C GLY A 66 -5.58 -18.88 -4.47
N GLY A 67 -5.19 -19.98 -5.11
CA GLY A 67 -3.78 -20.38 -5.18
C GLY A 67 -2.89 -19.41 -5.97
N LYS A 68 -3.42 -18.79 -7.03
CA LYS A 68 -2.68 -17.78 -7.80
C LYS A 68 -2.58 -16.45 -7.05
N LEU A 69 -3.65 -16.05 -6.36
CA LEU A 69 -3.61 -14.87 -5.49
C LEU A 69 -2.52 -15.00 -4.43
N HIS A 70 -2.51 -16.14 -3.72
CA HIS A 70 -1.53 -16.41 -2.69
C HIS A 70 -0.10 -16.36 -3.23
N GLY A 71 0.17 -17.04 -4.35
CA GLY A 71 1.50 -17.02 -4.97
C GLY A 71 1.96 -15.63 -5.44
N ASN A 72 1.04 -14.82 -5.98
CA ASN A 72 1.36 -13.44 -6.39
C ASN A 72 1.70 -12.56 -5.18
N VAL A 73 0.89 -12.63 -4.12
CA VAL A 73 1.14 -11.87 -2.89
C VAL A 73 2.45 -12.32 -2.25
N GLU A 74 2.69 -13.63 -2.15
CA GLU A 74 3.93 -14.17 -1.60
C GLU A 74 5.16 -13.72 -2.40
N THR A 75 5.10 -13.77 -3.74
CA THR A 75 6.18 -13.28 -4.61
C THR A 75 6.46 -11.80 -4.35
N TYR A 76 5.40 -11.01 -4.14
CA TYR A 76 5.54 -9.59 -3.83
C TYR A 76 6.23 -9.36 -2.48
N LEU A 77 5.79 -10.06 -1.44
CA LEU A 77 6.36 -9.94 -0.10
C LEU A 77 7.82 -10.42 -0.07
N GLN A 78 8.13 -11.54 -0.74
CA GLN A 78 9.51 -12.02 -0.88
C GLN A 78 10.40 -10.96 -1.52
N LYS A 79 9.91 -10.29 -2.57
CA LYS A 79 10.66 -9.21 -3.21
C LYS A 79 10.95 -8.05 -2.26
N LEU A 80 9.99 -7.69 -1.41
CA LEU A 80 10.18 -6.65 -0.40
C LEU A 80 11.19 -7.07 0.68
N THR A 81 11.19 -8.34 1.12
CA THR A 81 12.15 -8.82 2.13
C THR A 81 13.62 -8.76 1.68
N GLU A 82 13.89 -8.59 0.38
CA GLU A 82 15.26 -8.36 -0.10
C GLU A 82 15.84 -7.01 0.36
N GLN A 83 14.96 -6.02 0.64
CA GLN A 83 15.35 -4.65 1.01
C GLN A 83 14.86 -4.24 2.41
N TRP A 84 13.85 -4.93 2.95
CA TRP A 84 13.18 -4.56 4.20
C TRP A 84 13.39 -5.63 5.27
N GLU A 85 13.85 -5.23 6.46
CA GLU A 85 13.98 -6.11 7.63
C GLU A 85 12.60 -6.48 8.20
N GLU A 86 11.69 -5.51 8.23
CA GLU A 86 10.30 -5.69 8.62
C GLU A 86 9.37 -5.21 7.50
N LEU A 87 8.38 -6.03 7.17
CA LEU A 87 7.41 -5.69 6.13
C LEU A 87 6.31 -4.80 6.71
N PRO A 88 5.80 -3.83 5.92
CA PRO A 88 4.64 -3.05 6.33
C PRO A 88 3.40 -3.94 6.48
N PRO A 89 2.42 -3.56 7.31
CA PRO A 89 1.13 -4.23 7.38
C PRO A 89 0.50 -4.35 5.98
N TYR A 90 -0.10 -5.50 5.67
CA TYR A 90 -0.72 -5.72 4.37
C TYR A 90 -2.07 -6.43 4.47
N PHE A 91 -2.93 -6.14 3.50
CA PHE A 91 -4.30 -6.63 3.42
C PHE A 91 -4.64 -7.09 2.00
N ALA A 92 -5.63 -7.96 1.88
CA ALA A 92 -6.17 -8.41 0.61
C ALA A 92 -7.63 -7.96 0.48
N SER A 93 -7.98 -7.25 -0.58
CA SER A 93 -9.33 -6.66 -0.74
C SER A 93 -9.92 -6.81 -2.13
N SER A 94 -11.25 -6.89 -2.19
CA SER A 94 -12.03 -6.75 -3.40
C SER A 94 -13.23 -5.85 -3.15
N SER A 95 -13.35 -4.78 -3.94
CA SER A 95 -14.51 -3.91 -3.92
C SER A 95 -15.77 -4.60 -4.46
N GLU A 96 -15.63 -5.60 -5.33
CA GLU A 96 -16.74 -6.34 -5.92
C GLU A 96 -17.37 -7.31 -4.90
N THR A 97 -16.53 -8.04 -4.16
CA THR A 97 -17.01 -9.04 -3.18
C THR A 97 -17.06 -8.49 -1.75
N LYS A 98 -16.55 -7.27 -1.52
CA LYS A 98 -16.35 -6.62 -0.21
C LYS A 98 -15.35 -7.32 0.70
N LEU A 99 -14.56 -8.26 0.17
CA LEU A 99 -13.48 -8.93 0.91
C LEU A 99 -12.49 -7.90 1.44
N GLY A 100 -11.97 -8.11 2.65
CA GLY A 100 -10.95 -7.27 3.29
C GLY A 100 -11.46 -5.97 3.88
N ARG A 101 -12.75 -5.63 3.69
CA ARG A 101 -13.29 -4.36 4.17
C ARG A 101 -13.25 -4.23 5.69
N GLU A 102 -13.70 -5.26 6.41
CA GLU A 102 -13.76 -5.22 7.88
C GLU A 102 -12.35 -5.17 8.47
N GLU A 103 -11.44 -6.02 7.99
CA GLU A 103 -10.03 -6.05 8.41
C GLU A 103 -9.33 -4.69 8.23
N ILE A 104 -9.55 -4.01 7.09
CA ILE A 104 -8.98 -2.68 6.85
C ILE A 104 -9.61 -1.63 7.77
N LEU A 105 -10.93 -1.67 7.99
CA LEU A 105 -11.62 -0.72 8.87
C LEU A 105 -11.20 -0.89 10.34
N ASP A 106 -11.06 -2.13 10.80
CA ASP A 106 -10.60 -2.46 12.15
C ASP A 106 -9.15 -1.99 12.38
N TYR A 107 -8.31 -2.12 11.35
CA TYR A 107 -6.96 -1.57 11.40
C TYR A 107 -6.94 -0.04 11.45
N ILE A 108 -7.76 0.64 10.63
CA ILE A 108 -7.92 2.10 10.68
C ILE A 108 -8.37 2.54 12.08
N GLU A 109 -9.35 1.86 12.66
CA GLU A 109 -9.85 2.14 14.02
C GLU A 109 -8.75 1.98 15.07
N THR A 110 -7.88 0.97 14.91
CA THR A 110 -6.74 0.73 15.80
C THR A 110 -5.73 1.88 15.73
N VAL A 111 -5.31 2.26 14.51
CA VAL A 111 -4.38 3.39 14.29
C VAL A 111 -4.95 4.69 14.85
N ASN A 112 -6.24 4.96 14.64
CA ASN A 112 -6.88 6.18 15.15
C ASN A 112 -6.91 6.24 16.68
N LYS A 113 -7.06 5.10 17.36
CA LYS A 113 -7.01 5.03 18.83
C LYS A 113 -5.61 5.28 19.36
N GLU A 114 -4.60 4.71 18.72
CA GLU A 114 -3.19 4.90 19.13
C GLU A 114 -2.75 6.36 19.04
N VAL A 115 -3.24 7.10 18.05
CA VAL A 115 -2.90 8.52 17.85
C VAL A 115 -3.68 9.47 18.78
N THR A 116 -4.79 9.01 19.36
CA THR A 116 -5.61 9.82 20.27
C THR A 116 -5.11 9.74 21.74
N LEU A 117 -4.21 8.81 22.04
CA LEU A 117 -3.62 8.59 23.37
C LEU A 117 -2.35 9.43 23.58
#